data_AF-R2QM09-F1
#
_entry.id   AF-R2QM09-F1
#
_cell.length_a   1.000
_cell.length_b   1.000
_cell.length_c   1.000
_cell.angle_alpha   90.00
_cell.angle_beta   90.00
_cell.angle_gamma   90.00
#
_symmetry.space_group_name_H-M   'P 1'
#
loop_
_entity.id
_entity.type
_entity.pdbx_description
1 polymer ?
#
loop_
_entity_poly.entity_id
_entity_poly.type
_entity_poly.pdbx_seq_one_letter_code
_entity_poly.pdbx_strand_id
1 'polypeptide(L)'
;MIGRLIRWKRLMADWSMNDLAKRMHITISHLSNIEKGRRKPSIEVEIWTSEIFGTPVHFLTHEAIDNKKFYSYLTQLVSAERFENIAVIQRIQKEQKLTVQQYLISDIFAHSLTTFTHKKKRKEITEFLSTIYLNESLDDELRKASLYYLLMDSLNQKRYDEAYRFVNDYINLIPSDEQQEKACMLLKRSMIQWNQGARADLLRLLPEIKEEIETSANPDDLIAHWNYLYAKCLIYYGFIDEGAYFLEKNIQQPKPEKLGKTIINLVSKILLFTYTDRIIPEKNSIIATIKRHSENHCFMLAVVPYIYTMASAFLNFDKIEEAKQVAALAENYPLTNEDLLNRQFYLILLNTKEKKGEVVESLGEKYFQEEGCVAANPFQAMDVCKLMIQHFEDKNQYKMAAKWGKTATEISTTYFGPRSLA
;
A
#
# COMPACT_ATOMS: atom_id res chain seq x y z
N MET A 1 8.54 6.81 -30.06
CA MET A 1 8.23 5.89 -28.95
C MET A 1 9.37 4.91 -28.67
N ILE A 2 9.84 4.14 -29.66
CA ILE A 2 10.89 3.12 -29.49
C ILE A 2 12.20 3.61 -28.84
N GLY A 3 12.69 4.80 -29.18
CA GLY A 3 13.88 5.35 -28.53
C GLY A 3 13.72 5.58 -27.03
N ARG A 4 12.54 6.00 -26.58
CA ARG A 4 12.20 6.15 -25.16
C ARG A 4 12.24 4.78 -24.45
N LEU A 5 11.78 3.70 -25.10
CA LEU A 5 11.87 2.33 -24.59
C LEU A 5 13.32 1.87 -24.45
N ILE A 6 14.16 2.11 -25.47
CA ILE A 6 15.59 1.76 -25.43
C ILE A 6 16.25 2.43 -24.22
N ARG A 7 15.98 3.72 -23.99
CA ARG A 7 16.45 4.44 -22.80
C ARG A 7 15.99 3.78 -21.51
N TRP A 8 14.70 3.45 -21.40
CA TRP A 8 14.13 2.85 -20.19
C TRP A 8 14.77 1.48 -19.89
N LYS A 9 14.85 0.58 -20.86
CA LYS A 9 15.53 -0.72 -20.73
C LYS A 9 17.00 -0.59 -20.36
N ARG A 10 17.70 0.38 -20.96
CA ARG A 10 19.10 0.68 -20.60
C ARG A 10 19.24 1.07 -19.13
N LEU A 11 18.36 1.94 -18.64
CA LEU A 11 18.37 2.36 -17.25
C LEU A 11 18.06 1.17 -16.32
N MET A 12 17.10 0.32 -16.68
CA MET A 12 16.77 -0.91 -15.94
C MET A 12 17.96 -1.87 -15.81
N ALA A 13 18.74 -2.05 -16.88
CA ALA A 13 19.89 -2.96 -16.91
C ALA A 13 21.16 -2.41 -16.23
N ASP A 14 21.06 -1.28 -15.54
CA ASP A 14 22.17 -0.49 -14.99
C ASP A 14 23.26 -0.06 -16.02
N TRP A 15 22.90 0.17 -17.29
CA TRP A 15 23.87 0.52 -18.32
C TRP A 15 23.99 2.04 -18.55
N SER A 16 25.22 2.50 -18.76
CA SER A 16 25.46 3.84 -19.31
C SER A 16 25.11 3.89 -20.80
N MET A 17 24.95 5.10 -21.35
CA MET A 17 24.73 5.26 -22.79
C MET A 17 25.91 4.71 -23.60
N ASN A 18 27.13 4.77 -23.07
CA ASN A 18 28.31 4.18 -23.68
C ASN A 18 28.23 2.64 -23.71
N ASP A 19 27.80 2.02 -22.60
CA ASP A 19 27.71 0.56 -22.51
C ASP A 19 26.72 0.00 -23.53
N LEU A 20 25.53 0.61 -23.65
CA LEU A 20 24.56 0.17 -24.64
C LEU A 20 25.03 0.47 -26.07
N ALA A 21 25.60 1.65 -26.34
CA ALA A 21 26.12 2.00 -27.66
C ALA A 21 27.18 0.99 -28.14
N LYS A 22 28.08 0.56 -27.24
CA LYS A 22 29.07 -0.49 -27.52
C LYS A 22 28.43 -1.84 -27.84
N ARG A 23 27.44 -2.26 -27.04
CA ARG A 23 26.71 -3.54 -27.26
C ARG A 23 25.93 -3.53 -28.57
N MET A 24 25.41 -2.37 -28.97
CA MET A 24 24.68 -2.17 -30.22
C MET A 24 25.57 -1.77 -31.40
N HIS A 25 26.89 -1.72 -31.25
CA HIS A 25 27.80 -1.30 -32.32
C HIS A 25 27.44 0.04 -32.99
N ILE A 26 26.88 0.99 -32.25
CA ILE A 26 26.55 2.35 -32.71
C ILE A 26 27.28 3.41 -31.90
N THR A 27 27.33 4.65 -32.40
CA THR A 27 27.92 5.76 -31.64
C THR A 27 26.99 6.24 -30.53
N ILE A 28 27.57 6.78 -29.45
CA ILE A 28 26.81 7.40 -28.34
C ILE A 28 25.88 8.50 -28.86
N SER A 29 26.35 9.32 -29.81
CA SER A 29 25.55 10.38 -30.42
C SER A 29 24.35 9.81 -31.20
N HIS A 30 24.56 8.73 -31.95
CA HIS A 30 23.49 8.03 -32.66
C HIS A 30 22.44 7.49 -31.68
N LEU A 31 22.88 6.79 -30.62
CA LEU A 31 22.00 6.28 -29.57
C LEU A 31 21.26 7.42 -28.86
N SER A 32 21.93 8.54 -28.53
CA SER A 32 21.30 9.70 -27.89
C SER A 32 20.17 10.30 -28.73
N ASN A 33 20.37 10.41 -30.05
CA ASN A 33 19.36 10.92 -30.96
C ASN A 33 18.17 9.96 -31.08
N ILE A 34 18.43 8.65 -31.07
CA ILE A 34 17.36 7.64 -30.99
C ILE A 34 16.59 7.78 -29.68
N GLU A 35 17.27 7.76 -28.53
CA GLU A 35 16.65 7.82 -27.20
C GLU A 35 15.79 9.07 -26.99
N LYS A 36 16.22 10.21 -27.54
CA LYS A 36 15.49 11.49 -27.50
C LYS A 36 14.34 11.56 -28.51
N GLY A 37 14.18 10.55 -29.37
CA GLY A 37 13.18 10.53 -30.44
C GLY A 37 13.49 11.46 -31.61
N ARG A 38 14.72 11.98 -31.69
CA ARG A 38 15.18 12.84 -32.80
C ARG A 38 15.48 12.03 -34.06
N ARG A 39 15.72 10.73 -33.92
CA ARG A 39 15.98 9.79 -35.02
C ARG A 39 15.19 8.49 -34.80
N LYS A 40 14.59 7.95 -35.86
CA LYS A 40 14.00 6.61 -35.85
C LYS A 40 15.15 5.57 -35.88
N PRO A 41 15.13 4.53 -35.03
CA PRO A 41 16.13 3.46 -35.12
C PRO A 41 16.07 2.76 -36.47
N SER A 42 17.22 2.27 -36.94
CA SER A 42 17.26 1.35 -38.08
C SER A 42 16.77 -0.03 -37.64
N ILE A 43 16.40 -0.87 -38.62
CA ILE A 43 16.02 -2.27 -38.37
C ILE A 43 17.12 -3.01 -37.61
N GLU A 44 18.40 -2.77 -37.93
CA GLU A 44 19.55 -3.36 -37.24
C GLU A 44 19.58 -2.98 -35.75
N VAL A 45 19.33 -1.70 -35.44
CA VAL A 45 19.25 -1.22 -34.05
C VAL A 45 18.08 -1.88 -33.32
N GLU A 46 16.95 -2.12 -33.99
CA GLU A 46 15.81 -2.82 -33.40
C GLU A 46 16.12 -4.31 -33.13
N ILE A 47 16.81 -4.99 -34.05
CA ILE A 47 17.29 -6.37 -33.87
C ILE A 47 18.27 -6.45 -32.70
N TRP A 48 19.28 -5.58 -32.64
CA TRP A 48 20.23 -5.57 -31.53
C TRP A 48 19.55 -5.26 -30.20
N THR A 49 18.59 -4.33 -30.19
CA THR A 49 17.78 -4.05 -28.98
C THR A 49 17.10 -5.33 -28.51
N SER A 50 16.47 -6.07 -29.44
CA SER A 50 15.78 -7.32 -29.17
C SER A 50 16.72 -8.38 -28.58
N GLU A 51 17.87 -8.61 -29.19
CA GLU A 51 18.87 -9.59 -28.74
C GLU A 51 19.44 -9.22 -27.36
N ILE A 52 19.85 -7.96 -27.18
CA ILE A 52 20.51 -7.48 -25.96
C ILE A 52 19.59 -7.57 -24.74
N PHE A 53 18.30 -7.27 -24.93
CA PHE A 53 17.32 -7.29 -23.83
C PHE A 53 16.51 -8.59 -23.75
N GLY A 54 16.78 -9.58 -24.61
CA GLY A 54 16.05 -10.84 -24.66
C GLY A 54 14.56 -10.67 -24.96
N THR A 55 14.19 -9.65 -25.74
CA THR A 55 12.79 -9.34 -26.07
C THR A 55 12.47 -9.83 -27.48
N PRO A 56 11.43 -10.63 -27.73
CA PRO A 56 11.22 -11.28 -29.04
C PRO A 56 11.07 -10.29 -30.23
N VAL A 57 11.66 -10.60 -31.41
CA VAL A 57 11.76 -9.74 -32.62
C VAL A 57 10.41 -9.40 -33.32
N HIS A 58 9.26 -9.89 -32.83
CA HIS A 58 7.93 -9.60 -33.43
C HIS A 58 7.54 -8.10 -33.39
N PHE A 59 8.43 -7.25 -32.86
CA PHE A 59 8.45 -5.78 -32.84
C PHE A 59 8.10 -5.08 -34.16
N LEU A 60 8.14 -5.78 -35.31
CA LEU A 60 8.04 -5.20 -36.64
C LEU A 60 6.79 -5.64 -37.45
N THR A 61 5.96 -6.55 -36.94
CA THR A 61 4.78 -7.05 -37.68
C THR A 61 3.47 -6.67 -36.99
N HIS A 62 2.47 -6.28 -37.79
CA HIS A 62 1.15 -5.78 -37.35
C HIS A 62 0.22 -6.85 -36.78
N GLU A 63 0.68 -8.08 -36.59
CA GLU A 63 -0.11 -9.10 -35.89
C GLU A 63 0.05 -8.93 -34.38
N ALA A 64 -0.64 -7.91 -33.88
CA ALA A 64 -0.80 -7.67 -32.46
C ALA A 64 -1.82 -8.64 -31.88
N ILE A 65 -1.63 -8.97 -30.62
CA ILE A 65 -2.74 -9.37 -29.75
C ILE A 65 -3.79 -8.27 -29.85
N ASP A 66 -5.05 -8.66 -29.94
CA ASP A 66 -6.16 -7.73 -29.81
C ASP A 66 -5.92 -6.82 -28.59
N ASN A 67 -5.85 -5.52 -28.84
CA ASN A 67 -5.58 -4.51 -27.82
C ASN A 67 -6.52 -4.70 -26.63
N LYS A 68 -7.80 -5.03 -26.88
CA LYS A 68 -8.78 -5.27 -25.82
C LYS A 68 -8.37 -6.45 -24.92
N LYS A 69 -7.88 -7.54 -25.51
CA LYS A 69 -7.37 -8.69 -24.75
C LYS A 69 -6.12 -8.34 -23.94
N PHE A 70 -5.16 -7.61 -24.53
CA PHE A 70 -3.98 -7.15 -23.80
C PHE A 70 -4.35 -6.24 -22.62
N TYR A 71 -5.23 -5.26 -22.85
CA TYR A 71 -5.67 -4.32 -21.81
C TYR A 71 -6.47 -5.00 -20.71
N SER A 72 -7.30 -6.00 -21.02
CA SER A 72 -7.97 -6.80 -19.99
C SER A 72 -7.00 -7.52 -19.04
N TYR A 73 -5.84 -7.94 -19.52
CA TYR A 73 -4.80 -8.48 -18.64
C TYR A 73 -4.16 -7.40 -17.76
N LEU A 74 -4.04 -6.16 -18.25
CA LEU A 74 -3.51 -5.06 -17.45
C LEU A 74 -4.50 -4.56 -16.40
N THR A 75 -5.79 -4.49 -16.72
CA THR A 75 -6.85 -4.20 -15.75
C THR A 75 -6.89 -5.29 -14.66
N GLN A 76 -6.59 -6.55 -15.02
CA GLN A 76 -6.33 -7.59 -14.02
C GLN A 76 -5.14 -7.25 -13.13
N LEU A 77 -4.01 -6.72 -13.64
CA LEU A 77 -2.87 -6.32 -12.78
C LEU A 77 -3.22 -5.18 -11.82
N VAL A 78 -4.06 -4.25 -12.27
CA VAL A 78 -4.53 -3.09 -11.50
C VAL A 78 -5.45 -3.52 -10.36
N SER A 79 -6.33 -4.49 -10.63
CA SER A 79 -7.32 -5.04 -9.69
C SER A 79 -6.82 -6.22 -8.86
N ALA A 80 -5.78 -6.92 -9.32
CA ALA A 80 -5.20 -8.04 -8.61
C ALA A 80 -4.26 -7.57 -7.51
N GLU A 81 -4.20 -8.39 -6.46
CA GLU A 81 -3.23 -8.23 -5.40
C GLU A 81 -1.83 -8.48 -5.97
N ARG A 82 -0.83 -7.76 -5.44
CA ARG A 82 0.57 -7.68 -5.94
C ARG A 82 1.21 -9.01 -6.36
N PHE A 83 0.72 -10.14 -5.87
CA PHE A 83 1.27 -11.49 -5.96
C PHE A 83 0.86 -12.29 -7.19
N GLU A 84 -0.34 -12.08 -7.73
CA GLU A 84 -0.80 -12.79 -8.95
C GLU A 84 -0.14 -12.20 -10.21
N ASN A 85 0.41 -11.00 -10.07
CA ASN A 85 0.80 -10.15 -11.17
C ASN A 85 2.08 -10.57 -11.89
N ILE A 86 3.07 -11.15 -11.19
CA ILE A 86 4.31 -11.63 -11.83
C ILE A 86 4.01 -12.79 -12.78
N ALA A 87 3.15 -13.73 -12.37
CA ALA A 87 2.76 -14.85 -13.21
C ALA A 87 1.92 -14.40 -14.42
N VAL A 88 1.04 -13.41 -14.24
CA VAL A 88 0.28 -12.79 -15.34
C VAL A 88 1.21 -12.10 -16.34
N ILE A 89 2.18 -11.32 -15.87
CA ILE A 89 3.19 -10.68 -16.74
C ILE A 89 4.04 -11.72 -17.47
N GLN A 90 4.53 -12.74 -16.77
CA GLN A 90 5.29 -13.81 -17.41
C GLN A 90 4.44 -14.54 -18.44
N ARG A 91 3.14 -14.72 -18.20
CA ARG A 91 2.19 -15.29 -19.16
C ARG A 91 2.02 -14.38 -20.38
N ILE A 92 1.77 -13.08 -20.18
CA ILE A 92 1.67 -12.07 -21.25
C ILE A 92 2.95 -12.09 -22.11
N GLN A 93 4.12 -12.14 -21.48
CA GLN A 93 5.42 -12.11 -22.14
C GLN A 93 5.78 -13.45 -22.82
N LYS A 94 5.31 -14.58 -22.28
CA LYS A 94 5.60 -15.94 -22.79
C LYS A 94 4.65 -16.40 -23.89
N GLU A 95 3.40 -15.93 -23.88
CA GLU A 95 2.37 -16.46 -24.77
C GLU A 95 2.24 -15.73 -26.13
N GLN A 96 2.76 -14.49 -26.32
CA GLN A 96 2.22 -13.65 -27.41
C GLN A 96 3.17 -12.63 -28.11
N LYS A 97 2.80 -12.29 -29.36
CA LYS A 97 3.35 -11.20 -30.21
C LYS A 97 2.86 -9.83 -29.71
N LEU A 98 3.57 -9.22 -28.76
CA LEU A 98 3.25 -7.89 -28.21
C LEU A 98 3.76 -6.77 -29.12
N THR A 99 3.01 -5.67 -29.23
CA THR A 99 3.56 -4.42 -29.79
C THR A 99 4.61 -3.83 -28.87
N VAL A 100 5.47 -2.94 -29.40
CA VAL A 100 6.47 -2.19 -28.61
C VAL A 100 5.85 -1.51 -27.39
N GLN A 101 4.65 -0.97 -27.57
CA GLN A 101 3.93 -0.26 -26.52
C GLN A 101 3.35 -1.23 -25.48
N GLN A 102 2.73 -2.32 -25.92
CA GLN A 102 2.21 -3.35 -25.03
C GLN A 102 3.33 -3.99 -24.19
N TYR A 103 4.46 -4.27 -24.81
CA TYR A 103 5.63 -4.78 -24.11
C TYR A 103 6.16 -3.78 -23.08
N LEU A 104 6.28 -2.49 -23.45
CA LEU A 104 6.69 -1.44 -22.52
C LEU A 104 5.74 -1.33 -21.33
N ILE A 105 4.44 -1.34 -21.59
CA ILE A 105 3.43 -1.30 -20.53
C ILE A 105 3.59 -2.51 -19.60
N SER A 106 3.66 -3.71 -20.15
CA SER A 106 3.85 -4.95 -19.38
C SER A 106 5.10 -4.87 -18.49
N ASP A 107 6.22 -4.37 -19.03
CA ASP A 107 7.48 -4.31 -18.29
C ASP A 107 7.51 -3.18 -17.26
N ILE A 108 6.83 -2.05 -17.50
CA ILE A 108 6.58 -1.01 -16.49
C ILE A 108 5.78 -1.58 -15.33
N PHE A 109 4.66 -2.28 -15.62
CA PHE A 109 3.87 -2.92 -14.58
C PHE A 109 4.67 -3.96 -13.81
N ALA A 110 5.43 -4.82 -14.50
CA ALA A 110 6.31 -5.81 -13.89
C ALA A 110 7.29 -5.20 -12.92
N HIS A 111 7.88 -4.07 -13.31
CA HIS A 111 8.79 -3.35 -12.47
C HIS A 111 8.08 -2.75 -11.24
N SER A 112 6.91 -2.13 -11.40
CA SER A 112 6.16 -1.55 -10.27
C SER A 112 5.85 -2.56 -9.15
N LEU A 113 5.72 -3.83 -9.50
CA LEU A 113 5.40 -4.92 -8.59
C LEU A 113 6.65 -5.44 -7.86
N THR A 114 7.80 -5.36 -8.51
CA THR A 114 9.10 -5.87 -8.03
C THR A 114 9.99 -4.81 -7.39
N THR A 115 9.64 -3.53 -7.47
CA THR A 115 10.42 -2.41 -6.93
C THR A 115 10.50 -2.40 -5.39
N PHE A 116 11.39 -3.23 -4.87
CA PHE A 116 12.20 -3.00 -3.68
C PHE A 116 13.70 -2.89 -4.03
N THR A 117 14.08 -3.14 -5.29
CA THR A 117 15.46 -3.48 -5.67
C THR A 117 16.27 -2.36 -6.35
N HIS A 118 15.67 -1.28 -6.86
CA HIS A 118 16.39 -0.30 -7.71
C HIS A 118 16.42 1.14 -7.17
N LYS A 119 16.89 1.33 -5.93
CA LYS A 119 17.04 2.68 -5.32
C LYS A 119 17.90 3.64 -6.16
N LYS A 120 18.92 3.13 -6.87
CA LYS A 120 19.96 3.93 -7.54
C LYS A 120 19.47 4.71 -8.78
N LYS A 121 18.42 4.23 -9.47
CA LYS A 121 17.92 4.81 -10.73
C LYS A 121 16.48 5.29 -10.68
N ARG A 122 15.87 5.25 -9.49
CA ARG A 122 14.48 5.61 -9.25
C ARG A 122 14.10 6.97 -9.84
N LYS A 123 14.90 8.01 -9.54
CA LYS A 123 14.66 9.37 -10.06
C LYS A 123 14.54 9.42 -11.58
N GLU A 124 15.44 8.75 -12.28
CA GLU A 124 15.50 8.75 -13.75
C GLU A 124 14.29 8.04 -14.37
N ILE A 125 13.78 6.99 -13.70
CA ILE A 125 12.57 6.25 -14.09
C ILE A 125 11.33 7.11 -13.84
N THR A 126 11.22 7.72 -12.66
CA THR A 126 10.11 8.61 -12.31
C THR A 126 10.03 9.80 -13.28
N GLU A 127 11.16 10.43 -13.60
CA GLU A 127 11.24 11.49 -14.60
C GLU A 127 10.80 11.00 -15.98
N PHE A 128 11.31 9.84 -16.41
CA PHE A 128 10.94 9.25 -17.69
C PHE A 128 9.43 9.00 -17.80
N LEU A 129 8.83 8.33 -16.81
CA LEU A 129 7.40 8.03 -16.79
C LEU A 129 6.56 9.31 -16.66
N SER A 130 7.08 10.33 -15.97
CA SER A 130 6.46 11.65 -15.95
C SER A 130 6.35 12.26 -17.35
N THR A 131 7.39 12.13 -18.19
CA THR A 131 7.32 12.59 -19.58
C THR A 131 6.38 11.79 -20.47
N ILE A 132 6.01 10.57 -20.07
CA ILE A 132 5.03 9.75 -20.78
C ILE A 132 3.62 10.21 -20.39
N TYR A 133 3.30 10.28 -19.09
CA TYR A 133 1.93 10.61 -18.69
C TYR A 133 1.53 12.05 -19.08
N LEU A 134 2.47 13.00 -19.02
CA LEU A 134 2.25 14.41 -19.37
C LEU A 134 2.08 14.66 -20.88
N ASN A 135 2.37 13.66 -21.73
CA ASN A 135 2.23 13.83 -23.16
C ASN A 135 0.85 13.33 -23.63
N GLU A 136 -0.09 14.27 -23.77
CA GLU A 136 -1.46 14.00 -24.24
C GLU A 136 -1.53 13.43 -25.66
N SER A 137 -0.45 13.55 -26.45
CA SER A 137 -0.38 12.93 -27.78
C SER A 137 -0.13 11.42 -27.74
N LEU A 138 0.11 10.85 -26.57
CA LEU A 138 0.34 9.41 -26.40
C LEU A 138 -0.97 8.72 -26.02
N ASP A 139 -1.04 7.45 -26.40
CA ASP A 139 -2.14 6.55 -26.07
C ASP A 139 -2.39 6.48 -24.55
N ASP A 140 -3.67 6.51 -24.19
CA ASP A 140 -4.13 6.62 -22.80
C ASP A 140 -3.76 5.40 -21.97
N GLU A 141 -3.63 4.21 -22.54
CA GLU A 141 -3.25 3.01 -21.80
C GLU A 141 -1.78 3.06 -21.37
N LEU A 142 -0.91 3.61 -22.23
CA LEU A 142 0.48 3.88 -21.86
C LEU A 142 0.59 4.95 -20.77
N ARG A 143 -0.29 5.97 -20.81
CA ARG A 143 -0.37 7.01 -19.78
C ARG A 143 -0.88 6.43 -18.46
N LYS A 144 -1.96 5.64 -18.48
CA LYS A 144 -2.49 4.89 -17.32
C LYS A 144 -1.42 3.99 -16.69
N ALA A 145 -0.70 3.21 -17.48
CA ALA A 145 0.39 2.37 -17.00
C ALA A 145 1.49 3.17 -16.28
N SER A 146 1.86 4.31 -16.86
CA SER A 146 2.86 5.21 -16.28
C SER A 146 2.36 5.81 -14.96
N LEU A 147 1.10 6.27 -14.91
CA LEU A 147 0.45 6.78 -13.70
C LEU A 147 0.36 5.71 -12.61
N TYR A 148 0.02 4.46 -12.96
CA TYR A 148 -0.04 3.38 -11.98
C TYR A 148 1.33 3.08 -11.36
N TYR A 149 2.40 3.07 -12.16
CA TYR A 149 3.75 2.94 -11.61
C TYR A 149 4.08 4.10 -10.66
N LEU A 150 3.83 5.34 -11.09
CA LEU A 150 4.11 6.54 -10.28
C LEU A 150 3.30 6.55 -8.97
N LEU A 151 2.04 6.10 -9.04
CA LEU A 151 1.18 5.88 -7.89
C LEU A 151 1.80 4.85 -6.92
N MET A 152 2.17 3.67 -7.41
CA MET A 152 2.75 2.62 -6.58
C MET A 152 4.11 3.01 -5.97
N ASP A 153 4.96 3.69 -6.75
CA ASP A 153 6.22 4.25 -6.25
C ASP A 153 5.99 5.28 -5.13
N SER A 154 5.02 6.17 -5.32
CA SER A 154 4.67 7.20 -4.32
C SER A 154 4.11 6.58 -3.04
N LEU A 155 3.24 5.57 -3.17
CA LEU A 155 2.72 4.78 -2.05
C LEU A 155 3.83 4.08 -1.27
N ASN A 156 4.75 3.39 -1.97
CA ASN A 156 5.89 2.72 -1.35
C ASN A 156 6.79 3.70 -0.57
N GLN A 157 6.72 4.98 -0.90
CA GLN A 157 7.60 6.03 -0.37
C GLN A 157 6.84 6.95 0.58
N LYS A 158 5.59 6.58 0.91
CA LYS A 158 4.69 7.31 1.79
C LYS A 158 4.47 8.76 1.37
N ARG A 159 4.62 9.06 0.07
CA ARG A 159 4.35 10.38 -0.53
C ARG A 159 2.87 10.43 -0.92
N TYR A 160 2.00 10.47 0.08
CA TYR A 160 0.57 10.29 -0.12
C TYR A 160 -0.07 11.41 -0.95
N ASP A 161 0.45 12.65 -0.88
CA ASP A 161 -0.04 13.76 -1.71
C ASP A 161 0.24 13.54 -3.21
N GLU A 162 1.44 13.06 -3.54
CA GLU A 162 1.77 12.68 -4.91
C GLU A 162 0.93 11.48 -5.38
N ALA A 163 0.80 10.45 -4.53
CA ALA A 163 -0.04 9.30 -4.81
C ALA A 163 -1.50 9.70 -5.07
N TYR A 164 -2.05 10.63 -4.27
CA TYR A 164 -3.41 11.14 -4.41
C TYR A 164 -3.61 11.87 -5.75
N ARG A 165 -2.62 12.66 -6.18
CA ARG A 165 -2.64 13.28 -7.51
C ARG A 165 -2.64 12.24 -8.63
N PHE A 166 -1.69 11.28 -8.58
CA PHE A 166 -1.57 10.27 -9.64
C PHE A 166 -2.81 9.37 -9.76
N VAL A 167 -3.46 9.01 -8.64
CA VAL A 167 -4.70 8.20 -8.72
C VAL A 167 -5.87 9.01 -9.30
N ASN A 168 -5.98 10.31 -9.03
CA ASN A 168 -7.01 11.15 -9.66
C ASN A 168 -6.76 11.32 -11.16
N ASP A 169 -5.51 11.59 -11.55
CA ASP A 169 -5.13 11.67 -12.96
C ASP A 169 -5.42 10.33 -13.67
N TYR A 170 -5.19 9.20 -13.01
CA TYR A 170 -5.52 7.88 -13.54
C TYR A 170 -7.04 7.73 -13.73
N ILE A 171 -7.84 8.06 -12.71
CA ILE A 171 -9.31 7.97 -12.76
C ILE A 171 -9.87 8.77 -13.95
N ASN A 172 -9.30 9.94 -14.23
CA ASN A 172 -9.72 10.80 -15.34
C ASN A 172 -9.44 10.19 -16.72
N LEU A 173 -8.55 9.21 -16.83
CA LEU A 173 -8.27 8.47 -18.07
C LEU A 173 -9.10 7.19 -18.21
N ILE A 174 -9.90 6.82 -17.21
CA ILE A 174 -10.73 5.61 -17.27
C ILE A 174 -11.96 5.90 -18.15
N PRO A 175 -12.20 5.11 -19.21
CA PRO A 175 -13.41 5.20 -20.02
C PRO A 175 -14.68 5.03 -19.18
N SER A 176 -15.77 5.68 -19.57
CA SER A 176 -17.04 5.65 -18.81
C SER A 176 -17.67 4.26 -18.68
N ASP A 177 -17.35 3.35 -19.60
CA ASP A 177 -17.82 1.96 -19.63
C ASP A 177 -16.97 1.01 -18.76
N GLU A 178 -15.80 1.44 -18.27
CA GLU A 178 -14.90 0.65 -17.43
C GLU A 178 -15.16 0.86 -15.92
N GLN A 179 -16.42 0.62 -15.51
CA GLN A 179 -16.88 0.88 -14.14
C GLN A 179 -16.09 0.11 -13.06
N GLN A 180 -15.65 -1.12 -13.35
CA GLN A 180 -14.86 -1.93 -12.41
C GLN A 180 -13.49 -1.30 -12.11
N GLU A 181 -12.78 -0.83 -13.15
CA GLU A 181 -11.48 -0.17 -13.00
C GLU A 181 -11.63 1.14 -12.23
N LYS A 182 -12.68 1.92 -12.54
CA LYS A 182 -13.02 3.16 -11.84
C LYS A 182 -13.29 2.90 -10.35
N ALA A 183 -14.15 1.94 -10.02
CA ALA A 183 -14.46 1.59 -8.63
C ALA A 183 -13.21 1.14 -7.85
N CYS A 184 -12.33 0.35 -8.48
CA CYS A 184 -11.06 -0.06 -7.89
C CYS A 184 -10.15 1.15 -7.57
N MET A 185 -10.01 2.09 -8.50
CA MET A 185 -9.19 3.29 -8.29
C MET A 185 -9.80 4.27 -7.28
N LEU A 186 -11.14 4.37 -7.21
CA LEU A 186 -11.84 5.15 -6.18
C LEU A 186 -11.56 4.60 -4.77
N LEU A 187 -11.56 3.27 -4.60
CA LEU A 187 -11.17 2.64 -3.33
C LEU A 187 -9.68 2.87 -3.01
N LYS A 188 -8.80 2.77 -4.00
CA LYS A 188 -7.36 3.05 -3.83
C LYS A 188 -7.12 4.49 -3.39
N ARG A 189 -7.83 5.44 -4.00
CA ARG A 189 -7.84 6.86 -3.60
C ARG A 189 -8.32 7.03 -2.16
N SER A 190 -9.38 6.34 -1.79
CA SER A 190 -9.93 6.36 -0.43
C SER A 190 -8.93 5.85 0.61
N MET A 191 -8.18 4.78 0.30
CA MET A 191 -7.10 4.30 1.16
C MET A 191 -5.94 5.29 1.27
N ILE A 192 -5.65 6.06 0.22
CA ILE A 192 -4.63 7.13 0.26
C ILE A 192 -5.10 8.26 1.17
N GLN A 193 -6.36 8.69 1.05
CA GLN A 193 -6.96 9.72 1.92
C GLN A 193 -6.93 9.32 3.39
N TRP A 194 -7.21 8.04 3.69
CA TRP A 194 -7.04 7.50 5.04
C TRP A 194 -5.63 7.74 5.58
N ASN A 195 -4.60 7.45 4.76
CA ASN A 195 -3.20 7.65 5.14
C ASN A 195 -2.78 9.13 5.21
N GLN A 196 -3.45 10.03 4.47
CA GLN A 196 -3.29 11.48 4.59
C GLN A 196 -3.96 12.07 5.84
N GLY A 197 -4.74 11.27 6.58
CA GLY A 197 -5.51 11.76 7.73
C GLY A 197 -6.84 12.43 7.36
N ALA A 198 -7.28 12.38 6.10
CA ALA A 198 -8.56 12.95 5.63
C ALA A 198 -9.78 12.06 5.98
N ARG A 199 -9.82 11.57 7.22
CA ARG A 199 -10.73 10.50 7.69
C ARG A 199 -12.18 10.96 7.76
N ALA A 200 -12.42 12.23 8.11
CA ALA A 200 -13.77 12.79 8.24
C ALA A 200 -14.46 12.90 6.87
N ASP A 201 -13.76 13.42 5.86
CA ASP A 201 -14.28 13.51 4.50
C ASP A 201 -14.43 12.13 3.89
N LEU A 202 -13.50 11.23 4.17
CA LEU A 202 -13.58 9.84 3.74
C LEU A 202 -14.85 9.14 4.26
N LEU A 203 -15.21 9.31 5.53
CA LEU A 203 -16.44 8.72 6.09
C LEU A 203 -17.70 9.20 5.36
N ARG A 204 -17.73 10.45 4.88
CA ARG A 204 -18.85 11.00 4.10
C ARG A 204 -18.88 10.47 2.66
N LEU A 205 -17.71 10.27 2.04
CA LEU A 205 -17.59 9.86 0.63
C LEU A 205 -17.77 8.35 0.42
N LEU A 206 -17.45 7.52 1.42
CA LEU A 206 -17.49 6.07 1.25
C LEU A 206 -18.87 5.53 0.83
N PRO A 207 -20.01 6.00 1.36
CA PRO A 207 -21.33 5.60 0.87
C PRO A 207 -21.52 5.79 -0.64
N GLU A 208 -21.11 6.94 -1.20
CA GLU A 208 -21.20 7.21 -2.66
C GLU A 208 -20.31 6.25 -3.46
N ILE A 209 -19.11 5.95 -2.96
CA ILE A 209 -18.20 4.99 -3.60
C ILE A 209 -18.79 3.57 -3.57
N LYS A 210 -19.59 3.24 -2.55
CA LYS A 210 -20.28 1.95 -2.47
C LYS A 210 -21.27 1.77 -3.61
N GLU A 211 -22.03 2.82 -3.94
CA GLU A 211 -22.98 2.80 -5.05
C GLU A 211 -22.26 2.52 -6.37
N GLU A 212 -21.12 3.17 -6.62
CA GLU A 212 -20.28 2.91 -7.79
C GLU A 212 -19.75 1.47 -7.82
N ILE A 213 -19.35 0.91 -6.66
CA ILE A 213 -18.93 -0.50 -6.55
C ILE A 213 -20.08 -1.46 -6.87
N GLU A 214 -21.29 -1.20 -6.35
CA GLU A 214 -22.44 -2.08 -6.55
C GLU A 214 -22.88 -2.17 -8.01
N THR A 215 -22.57 -1.15 -8.81
CA THR A 215 -22.81 -1.17 -10.27
C THR A 215 -21.75 -1.92 -11.08
N SER A 216 -20.64 -2.32 -10.46
CA SER A 216 -19.50 -2.93 -11.16
C SER A 216 -19.72 -4.42 -11.47
N ALA A 217 -18.98 -4.95 -12.44
CA ALA A 217 -19.17 -6.33 -12.92
C ALA A 217 -18.84 -7.42 -11.89
N ASN A 218 -17.92 -7.14 -10.95
CA ASN A 218 -17.56 -8.04 -9.86
C ASN A 218 -17.42 -7.25 -8.54
N PRO A 219 -18.54 -6.99 -7.86
CA PRO A 219 -18.58 -6.10 -6.71
C PRO A 219 -18.04 -6.74 -5.43
N ASP A 220 -18.11 -8.07 -5.28
CA ASP A 220 -17.83 -8.77 -4.01
C ASP A 220 -16.42 -8.47 -3.46
N ASP A 221 -15.41 -8.52 -4.33
CA ASP A 221 -14.00 -8.25 -3.97
C ASP A 221 -13.85 -6.79 -3.50
N LEU A 222 -14.51 -5.86 -4.18
CA LEU A 222 -14.45 -4.43 -3.88
C LEU A 222 -15.28 -4.08 -2.62
N ILE A 223 -16.42 -4.74 -2.42
CA ILE A 223 -17.25 -4.62 -1.21
C ILE A 223 -16.45 -5.04 0.02
N ALA A 224 -15.63 -6.09 -0.07
CA ALA A 224 -14.78 -6.50 1.05
C ALA A 224 -13.77 -5.41 1.47
N HIS A 225 -13.12 -4.79 0.48
CA HIS A 225 -12.21 -3.66 0.71
C HIS A 225 -12.95 -2.43 1.26
N TRP A 226 -14.14 -2.17 0.73
CA TRP A 226 -15.00 -1.08 1.17
C TRP A 226 -15.45 -1.27 2.63
N ASN A 227 -16.01 -2.44 2.98
CA ASN A 227 -16.42 -2.78 4.33
C ASN A 227 -15.28 -2.62 5.32
N TYR A 228 -14.07 -3.07 4.94
CA TYR A 228 -12.89 -2.95 5.77
C TYR A 228 -12.52 -1.48 6.02
N LEU A 229 -12.48 -0.65 4.97
CA LEU A 229 -12.13 0.76 5.09
C LEU A 229 -13.20 1.55 5.85
N TYR A 230 -14.48 1.26 5.60
CA TYR A 230 -15.61 1.88 6.28
C TYR A 230 -15.63 1.51 7.76
N ALA A 231 -15.42 0.23 8.10
CA ALA A 231 -15.27 -0.23 9.48
C ALA A 231 -14.12 0.48 10.20
N LYS A 232 -12.95 0.63 9.54
CA LYS A 232 -11.83 1.37 10.12
C LYS A 232 -12.18 2.82 10.44
N CYS A 233 -12.94 3.48 9.56
CA CYS A 233 -13.41 4.84 9.82
C CYS A 233 -14.40 4.88 11.00
N LEU A 234 -15.35 3.96 11.05
CA LEU A 234 -16.32 3.87 12.14
C LEU A 234 -15.65 3.63 13.50
N ILE A 235 -14.77 2.63 13.59
CA ILE A 235 -14.00 2.32 14.80
C ILE A 235 -13.15 3.53 15.21
N TYR A 236 -12.51 4.20 14.25
CA TYR A 236 -11.75 5.42 14.52
C TYR A 236 -12.62 6.51 15.16
N TYR A 237 -13.89 6.66 14.77
CA TYR A 237 -14.79 7.63 15.38
C TYR A 237 -15.57 7.09 16.61
N GLY A 238 -15.22 5.92 17.12
CA GLY A 238 -15.85 5.33 18.31
C GLY A 238 -17.16 4.57 18.03
N PHE A 239 -17.57 4.43 16.76
CA PHE A 239 -18.71 3.60 16.34
C PHE A 239 -18.28 2.13 16.26
N ILE A 240 -17.93 1.56 17.42
CA ILE A 240 -17.31 0.24 17.53
C ILE A 240 -18.26 -0.85 17.05
N ASP A 241 -19.53 -0.82 17.48
CA ASP A 241 -20.52 -1.83 17.12
C ASP A 241 -20.86 -1.83 15.63
N GLU A 242 -21.01 -0.65 15.03
CA GLU A 242 -21.23 -0.50 13.59
C GLU A 242 -20.00 -0.92 12.80
N GLY A 243 -18.81 -0.54 13.25
CA GLY A 243 -17.56 -0.98 12.64
C GLY A 243 -17.42 -2.50 12.67
N ALA A 244 -17.72 -3.13 13.81
CA ALA A 244 -17.71 -4.56 13.99
C ALA A 244 -18.65 -5.28 13.00
N TYR A 245 -19.87 -4.76 12.83
CA TYR A 245 -20.83 -5.30 11.87
C TYR A 245 -20.26 -5.43 10.44
N PHE A 246 -19.53 -4.42 9.96
CA PHE A 246 -18.91 -4.47 8.62
C PHE A 246 -17.72 -5.43 8.55
N LEU A 247 -16.94 -5.56 9.63
CA LEU A 247 -15.86 -6.55 9.72
C LEU A 247 -16.42 -7.99 9.74
N GLU A 248 -17.52 -8.22 10.45
CA GLU A 248 -18.20 -9.53 10.50
C GLU A 248 -18.68 -9.94 9.11
N LYS A 249 -19.25 -9.02 8.33
CA LYS A 249 -19.62 -9.26 6.92
C LYS A 249 -18.43 -9.74 6.09
N ASN A 250 -17.26 -9.14 6.25
CA ASN A 250 -16.04 -9.58 5.55
C ASN A 250 -15.59 -10.99 5.95
N ILE A 251 -15.88 -11.42 7.18
CA ILE A 251 -15.55 -12.77 7.66
C ILE A 251 -16.53 -13.81 7.13
N GLN A 252 -17.82 -13.45 7.05
CA GLN A 252 -18.90 -14.32 6.62
C GLN A 252 -18.92 -14.57 5.11
N GLN A 253 -18.26 -13.73 4.32
CA GLN A 253 -18.08 -13.97 2.89
C GLN A 253 -17.36 -15.31 2.64
N PRO A 254 -17.77 -16.09 1.62
CA PRO A 254 -17.22 -17.42 1.36
C PRO A 254 -15.68 -17.41 1.24
N LYS A 255 -15.06 -18.49 1.75
CA LYS A 255 -13.60 -18.61 1.88
C LYS A 255 -12.91 -18.37 0.54
N PRO A 256 -11.98 -17.41 0.46
CA PRO A 256 -11.35 -17.05 -0.79
C PRO A 256 -10.15 -17.96 -1.12
N GLU A 257 -9.96 -18.25 -2.40
CA GLU A 257 -8.71 -18.83 -2.93
C GLU A 257 -7.60 -17.77 -3.10
N LYS A 258 -7.94 -16.46 -3.05
CA LYS A 258 -7.03 -15.32 -3.27
C LYS A 258 -6.37 -14.78 -1.98
N LEU A 259 -5.13 -14.31 -2.08
CA LEU A 259 -4.22 -14.04 -0.95
C LEU A 259 -4.54 -12.76 -0.14
N GLY A 260 -4.99 -11.69 -0.75
CA GLY A 260 -5.28 -10.39 -0.13
C GLY A 260 -6.69 -10.30 0.41
N LYS A 261 -7.66 -11.05 -0.15
CA LYS A 261 -8.88 -11.41 0.57
C LYS A 261 -8.54 -12.14 1.87
N THR A 262 -7.50 -12.98 1.87
CA THR A 262 -6.99 -13.62 3.11
C THR A 262 -6.40 -12.60 4.08
N ILE A 263 -5.67 -11.58 3.60
CA ILE A 263 -5.16 -10.48 4.43
C ILE A 263 -6.31 -9.68 5.04
N ILE A 264 -7.28 -9.22 4.25
CA ILE A 264 -8.43 -8.43 4.74
C ILE A 264 -9.24 -9.24 5.73
N ASN A 265 -9.50 -10.52 5.44
CA ASN A 265 -10.21 -11.42 6.35
C ASN A 265 -9.45 -11.56 7.68
N LEU A 266 -8.13 -11.76 7.63
CA LEU A 266 -7.29 -11.88 8.82
C LEU A 266 -7.27 -10.57 9.64
N VAL A 267 -7.06 -9.43 8.98
CA VAL A 267 -7.06 -8.13 9.65
C VAL A 267 -8.43 -7.84 10.25
N SER A 268 -9.53 -8.18 9.54
CA SER A 268 -10.89 -8.03 10.08
C SER A 268 -11.10 -8.87 11.33
N LYS A 269 -10.59 -10.11 11.36
CA LYS A 269 -10.60 -10.97 12.56
C LYS A 269 -9.79 -10.37 13.71
N ILE A 270 -8.62 -9.81 13.43
CA ILE A 270 -7.77 -9.16 14.44
C ILE A 270 -8.48 -7.93 15.02
N LEU A 271 -9.06 -7.09 14.18
CA LEU A 271 -9.77 -5.89 14.61
C LEU A 271 -11.01 -6.25 15.45
N LEU A 272 -11.80 -7.24 15.04
CA LEU A 272 -12.92 -7.72 15.83
C LEU A 272 -12.48 -8.25 17.20
N PHE A 273 -11.41 -9.04 17.23
CA PHE A 273 -10.83 -9.51 18.49
C PHE A 273 -10.32 -8.37 19.39
N THR A 274 -9.84 -7.28 18.79
CA THR A 274 -9.27 -6.15 19.54
C THR A 274 -10.34 -5.25 20.14
N TYR A 275 -11.40 -4.98 19.39
CA TYR A 275 -12.38 -3.93 19.71
C TYR A 275 -13.72 -4.47 20.21
N THR A 276 -13.96 -5.77 20.19
CA THR A 276 -15.26 -6.34 20.60
C THR A 276 -15.11 -7.54 21.51
N ASP A 277 -16.06 -7.69 22.45
CA ASP A 277 -16.25 -8.91 23.23
C ASP A 277 -17.15 -9.94 22.51
N ARG A 278 -17.54 -9.66 21.26
CA ARG A 278 -18.43 -10.52 20.45
C ARG A 278 -17.71 -11.80 20.02
N ILE A 279 -18.49 -12.81 19.60
CA ILE A 279 -18.06 -14.17 19.25
C ILE A 279 -16.72 -14.13 18.50
N ILE A 280 -15.67 -14.48 19.24
CA ILE A 280 -14.28 -14.39 18.84
C ILE A 280 -14.04 -15.37 17.68
N PRO A 281 -13.51 -14.94 16.51
CA PRO A 281 -12.87 -15.89 15.62
C PRO A 281 -11.76 -16.57 16.41
N GLU A 282 -11.83 -17.90 16.57
CA GLU A 282 -10.92 -18.65 17.46
C GLU A 282 -9.50 -18.09 17.38
N LYS A 283 -9.00 -17.50 18.47
CA LYS A 283 -7.65 -16.91 18.56
C LYS A 283 -6.59 -17.80 17.90
N ASN A 284 -6.70 -19.10 18.14
CA ASN A 284 -5.80 -20.12 17.59
C ASN A 284 -5.84 -20.17 16.06
N SER A 285 -6.99 -19.92 15.44
CA SER A 285 -7.18 -19.79 14.00
C SER A 285 -6.47 -18.55 13.42
N ILE A 286 -6.53 -17.41 14.11
CA ILE A 286 -5.80 -16.19 13.73
C ILE A 286 -4.30 -16.46 13.77
N ILE A 287 -3.79 -16.98 14.90
CA ILE A 287 -2.37 -17.29 15.09
C ILE A 287 -1.88 -18.34 14.08
N ALA A 288 -2.66 -19.40 13.85
CA ALA A 288 -2.32 -20.43 12.87
C ALA A 288 -2.24 -19.86 11.45
N THR A 289 -3.11 -18.92 11.09
CA THR A 289 -3.08 -18.24 9.79
C THR A 289 -1.82 -17.38 9.66
N ILE A 290 -1.48 -16.58 10.67
CA ILE A 290 -0.23 -15.79 10.67
C ILE A 290 0.99 -16.70 10.51
N LYS A 291 1.07 -17.78 11.30
CA LYS A 291 2.19 -18.75 11.22
C LYS A 291 2.29 -19.39 9.84
N ARG A 292 1.16 -19.83 9.25
CA ARG A 292 1.11 -20.43 7.92
C ARG A 292 1.68 -19.51 6.83
N HIS A 293 1.51 -18.20 6.97
CA HIS A 293 1.94 -17.22 5.98
C HIS A 293 3.18 -16.43 6.39
N SER A 294 3.86 -16.82 7.48
CA SER A 294 5.04 -16.10 8.00
C SER A 294 6.15 -15.98 6.94
N GLU A 295 6.44 -17.03 6.19
CA GLU A 295 7.47 -16.98 5.13
C GLU A 295 7.13 -16.01 3.98
N ASN A 296 5.87 -15.58 3.84
CA ASN A 296 5.47 -14.60 2.85
C ASN A 296 5.70 -13.17 3.37
N HIS A 297 6.85 -12.60 2.98
CA HIS A 297 7.26 -11.26 3.42
C HIS A 297 6.20 -10.18 3.18
N CYS A 298 5.58 -10.14 2.01
CA CYS A 298 4.60 -9.10 1.68
C CYS A 298 3.26 -9.32 2.40
N PHE A 299 2.86 -10.57 2.69
CA PHE A 299 1.74 -10.84 3.58
C PHE A 299 2.03 -10.28 4.97
N MET A 300 3.22 -10.58 5.50
CA MET A 300 3.61 -10.12 6.83
C MET A 300 3.74 -8.60 6.91
N LEU A 301 4.28 -7.93 5.89
CA LEU A 301 4.31 -6.46 5.84
C LEU A 301 2.93 -5.81 6.02
N ALA A 302 1.85 -6.43 5.51
CA ALA A 302 0.50 -5.91 5.66
C ALA A 302 -0.14 -6.23 7.03
N VAL A 303 0.35 -7.28 7.71
CA VAL A 303 -0.27 -7.84 8.91
C VAL A 303 0.48 -7.45 10.20
N VAL A 304 1.78 -7.18 10.14
CA VAL A 304 2.64 -6.81 11.29
C VAL A 304 2.05 -5.68 12.16
N PRO A 305 1.52 -4.57 11.63
CA PRO A 305 0.96 -3.54 12.49
C PRO A 305 -0.20 -4.08 13.35
N TYR A 306 -0.98 -4.98 12.77
CA TYR A 306 -2.13 -5.62 13.42
C TYR A 306 -1.72 -6.73 14.40
N ILE A 307 -0.56 -7.36 14.23
CA ILE A 307 -0.01 -8.30 15.22
C ILE A 307 0.23 -7.59 16.56
N TYR A 308 0.82 -6.39 16.53
CA TYR A 308 1.01 -5.60 17.74
C TYR A 308 -0.33 -5.11 18.32
N THR A 309 -1.30 -4.75 17.49
CA THR A 309 -2.68 -4.46 17.95
C THR A 309 -3.29 -5.65 18.70
N MET A 310 -3.17 -6.86 18.14
CA MET A 310 -3.64 -8.09 18.78
C MET A 310 -2.89 -8.39 20.09
N ALA A 311 -1.58 -8.16 20.12
CA ALA A 311 -0.77 -8.33 21.33
C ALA A 311 -1.19 -7.34 22.43
N SER A 312 -1.47 -6.09 22.09
CA SER A 312 -1.99 -5.09 23.04
C SER A 312 -3.37 -5.49 23.59
N ALA A 313 -4.25 -6.07 22.76
CA ALA A 313 -5.52 -6.61 23.25
C ALA A 313 -5.31 -7.73 24.27
N PHE A 314 -4.34 -8.63 24.08
CA PHE A 314 -4.02 -9.64 25.11
C PHE A 314 -3.57 -9.03 26.44
N LEU A 315 -2.81 -7.93 26.40
CA LEU A 315 -2.40 -7.23 27.62
C LEU A 315 -3.59 -6.60 28.35
N ASN A 316 -4.61 -6.12 27.63
CA ASN A 316 -5.85 -5.63 28.24
C ASN A 316 -6.63 -6.74 28.96
N PHE A 317 -6.50 -8.00 28.50
CA PHE A 317 -7.05 -9.18 29.15
C PHE A 317 -6.10 -9.85 30.16
N ASP A 318 -5.03 -9.17 30.58
CA ASP A 318 -4.00 -9.68 31.50
C ASP A 318 -3.30 -10.98 31.05
N LYS A 319 -3.28 -11.24 29.74
CA LYS A 319 -2.64 -12.41 29.11
C LYS A 319 -1.22 -12.08 28.61
N ILE A 320 -0.31 -11.81 29.55
CA ILE A 320 1.04 -11.29 29.27
C ILE A 320 1.85 -12.24 28.38
N GLU A 321 1.87 -13.54 28.70
CA GLU A 321 2.69 -14.50 27.96
C GLU A 321 2.18 -14.70 26.54
N GLU A 322 0.87 -14.72 26.33
CA GLU A 322 0.32 -14.81 24.98
C GLU A 322 0.53 -13.53 24.17
N ALA A 323 0.51 -12.36 24.82
CA ALA A 323 0.87 -11.11 24.17
C ALA A 323 2.31 -11.15 23.64
N LYS A 324 3.27 -11.65 24.45
CA LYS A 324 4.67 -11.86 24.03
C LYS A 324 4.79 -12.85 22.88
N GLN A 325 4.09 -13.99 22.96
CA GLN A 325 4.11 -15.00 21.91
C GLN A 325 3.57 -14.47 20.58
N VAL A 326 2.54 -13.64 20.60
CA VAL A 326 1.97 -13.02 19.40
C VAL A 326 2.91 -11.96 18.85
N ALA A 327 3.43 -11.06 19.69
CA ALA A 327 4.39 -10.04 19.28
C ALA A 327 5.66 -10.63 18.67
N ALA A 328 6.14 -11.77 19.18
CA ALA A 328 7.31 -12.48 18.64
C ALA A 328 7.15 -12.92 17.17
N LEU A 329 5.90 -13.03 16.66
CA LEU A 329 5.65 -13.32 15.24
C LEU A 329 6.04 -12.15 14.32
N ALA A 330 6.17 -10.94 14.85
CA ALA A 330 6.51 -9.73 14.09
C ALA A 330 7.98 -9.30 14.22
N GLU A 331 8.71 -9.74 15.25
CA GLU A 331 10.06 -9.22 15.58
C GLU A 331 11.11 -9.44 14.49
N ASN A 332 10.93 -10.43 13.61
CA ASN A 332 11.87 -10.72 12.52
C ASN A 332 11.61 -9.94 11.23
N TYR A 333 10.58 -9.08 11.20
CA TYR A 333 10.21 -8.33 10.00
C TYR A 333 10.69 -6.88 10.09
N PRO A 334 11.20 -6.31 8.98
CA PRO A 334 11.57 -4.90 8.95
C PRO A 334 10.33 -4.04 9.22
N LEU A 335 10.38 -3.31 10.33
CA LEU A 335 9.30 -2.43 10.78
C LEU A 335 9.29 -1.15 9.92
N THR A 336 8.12 -0.79 9.41
CA THR A 336 7.84 0.55 8.90
C THR A 336 7.56 1.51 10.06
N ASN A 337 7.54 2.84 9.82
CA ASN A 337 7.21 3.81 10.87
C ASN A 337 5.82 3.58 11.53
N GLU A 338 4.85 3.00 10.81
CA GLU A 338 3.54 2.68 11.39
C GLU A 338 3.61 1.43 12.30
N ASP A 339 4.45 0.46 11.91
CA ASP A 339 4.77 -0.69 12.76
C ASP A 339 5.50 -0.25 14.04
N LEU A 340 6.35 0.79 13.95
CA LEU A 340 7.00 1.38 15.12
C LEU A 340 5.98 1.95 16.10
N LEU A 341 4.89 2.59 15.63
CA LEU A 341 3.85 3.14 16.51
C LEU A 341 3.14 2.06 17.30
N ASN A 342 2.58 1.05 16.61
CA ASN A 342 1.84 -0.02 17.27
C ASN A 342 2.74 -0.84 18.18
N ARG A 343 4.00 -1.07 17.78
CA ARG A 343 5.01 -1.72 18.62
C ARG A 343 5.37 -0.88 19.84
N GLN A 344 5.60 0.42 19.70
CA GLN A 344 5.91 1.29 20.84
C GLN A 344 4.77 1.29 21.85
N PHE A 345 3.53 1.38 21.40
CA PHE A 345 2.37 1.30 22.29
C PHE A 345 2.25 -0.06 22.97
N TYR A 346 2.44 -1.16 22.23
CA TYR A 346 2.53 -2.50 22.81
C TYR A 346 3.63 -2.57 23.90
N LEU A 347 4.81 -2.02 23.64
CA LEU A 347 5.93 -2.02 24.60
C LEU A 347 5.62 -1.16 25.84
N ILE A 348 4.98 0.00 25.67
CA ILE A 348 4.52 0.84 26.80
C ILE A 348 3.54 0.05 27.66
N LEU A 349 2.53 -0.57 27.03
CA LEU A 349 1.51 -1.35 27.72
C LEU A 349 2.11 -2.57 28.43
N LEU A 350 3.03 -3.29 27.77
CA LEU A 350 3.72 -4.46 28.34
C LEU A 350 4.52 -4.06 29.59
N ASN A 351 5.34 -3.01 29.48
CA ASN A 351 6.16 -2.56 30.60
C ASN A 351 5.32 -1.97 31.74
N THR A 352 4.14 -1.42 31.43
CA THR A 352 3.16 -1.01 32.45
C THR A 352 2.64 -2.23 33.21
N LYS A 353 2.20 -3.28 32.50
CA LYS A 353 1.72 -4.53 33.09
C LYS A 353 2.81 -5.28 33.90
N GLU A 354 4.06 -5.22 33.44
CA GLU A 354 5.21 -5.79 34.15
C GLU A 354 5.77 -4.88 35.26
N LYS A 355 5.15 -3.73 35.54
CA LYS A 355 5.55 -2.75 36.58
C LYS A 355 6.99 -2.24 36.41
N LYS A 356 7.47 -2.12 35.17
CA LYS A 356 8.81 -1.60 34.81
C LYS A 356 8.78 -0.09 34.60
N GLY A 357 8.56 0.64 35.69
CA GLY A 357 8.21 2.06 35.65
C GLY A 357 9.19 2.97 34.90
N GLU A 358 10.50 2.80 35.07
CA GLU A 358 11.51 3.62 34.37
C GLU A 358 11.47 3.43 32.84
N VAL A 359 11.16 2.21 32.39
CA VAL A 359 11.03 1.89 30.96
C VAL A 359 9.77 2.52 30.38
N VAL A 360 8.66 2.50 31.13
CA VAL A 360 7.39 3.16 30.73
C VAL A 360 7.62 4.65 30.52
N GLU A 361 8.31 5.32 31.44
CA GLU A 361 8.62 6.75 31.33
C GLU A 361 9.45 7.06 30.08
N SER A 362 10.54 6.32 29.86
CA SER A 362 11.39 6.51 28.69
C SER A 362 10.65 6.26 27.37
N LEU A 363 9.86 5.19 27.28
CA LEU A 363 9.09 4.87 26.08
C LEU A 363 7.97 5.88 25.83
N GLY A 364 7.27 6.31 26.89
CA GLY A 364 6.22 7.32 26.81
C GLY A 364 6.76 8.65 26.32
N GLU A 365 7.89 9.13 26.85
CA GLU A 365 8.53 10.36 26.35
C GLU A 365 8.99 10.22 24.90
N LYS A 366 9.62 9.09 24.56
CA LYS A 366 10.07 8.81 23.19
C LYS A 366 8.92 8.82 22.18
N TYR A 367 7.77 8.25 22.53
CA TYR A 367 6.57 8.22 21.68
C TYR A 367 6.13 9.62 21.23
N PHE A 368 6.30 10.62 22.10
CA PHE A 368 5.93 12.01 21.81
C PHE A 368 7.06 12.86 21.21
N GLN A 369 8.31 12.40 21.29
CA GLN A 369 9.46 13.05 20.64
C GLN A 369 9.52 12.73 19.15
N GLU A 370 9.01 11.58 18.73
CA GLU A 370 8.98 11.18 17.33
C GLU A 370 7.90 11.96 16.57
N GLU A 371 8.36 12.92 15.75
CA GLU A 371 7.50 13.81 14.98
C GLU A 371 6.52 13.02 14.09
N GLY A 372 5.23 13.35 14.17
CA GLY A 372 4.18 12.68 13.40
C GLY A 372 3.49 11.50 14.08
N CYS A 373 3.98 10.98 15.22
CA CYS A 373 3.32 9.87 15.94
C CYS A 373 1.90 10.23 16.37
N VAL A 374 1.75 11.40 16.99
CA VAL A 374 0.46 11.92 17.45
C VAL A 374 -0.50 12.18 16.29
N ALA A 375 0.00 12.77 15.19
CA ALA A 375 -0.82 13.05 14.01
C ALA A 375 -1.27 11.76 13.30
N ALA A 376 -0.40 10.75 13.27
CA ALA A 376 -0.68 9.47 12.65
C ALA A 376 -1.80 8.72 13.40
N ASN A 377 -1.75 8.67 14.73
CA ASN A 377 -2.76 8.00 15.56
C ASN A 377 -3.06 8.76 16.87
N PRO A 378 -3.93 9.79 16.85
CA PRO A 378 -4.22 10.60 18.03
C PRO A 378 -4.95 9.83 19.14
N PHE A 379 -5.69 8.77 18.81
CA PHE A 379 -6.35 7.92 19.82
C PHE A 379 -5.34 7.14 20.65
N GLN A 380 -4.39 6.50 19.97
CA GLN A 380 -3.32 5.78 20.66
C GLN A 380 -2.44 6.74 21.48
N ALA A 381 -2.20 7.95 20.99
CA ALA A 381 -1.52 8.98 21.77
C ALA A 381 -2.29 9.37 23.04
N MET A 382 -3.63 9.47 22.96
CA MET A 382 -4.48 9.66 24.15
C MET A 382 -4.37 8.49 25.13
N ASP A 383 -4.36 7.25 24.64
CA ASP A 383 -4.21 6.07 25.49
C ASP A 383 -2.83 5.99 26.15
N VAL A 384 -1.76 6.38 25.45
CA VAL A 384 -0.44 6.57 26.06
C VAL A 384 -0.51 7.64 27.16
N CYS A 385 -1.17 8.78 26.92
CA CYS A 385 -1.34 9.80 27.96
C CYS A 385 -2.06 9.24 29.19
N LYS A 386 -3.15 8.47 29.01
CA LYS A 386 -3.88 7.83 30.12
C LYS A 386 -2.98 6.89 30.92
N LEU A 387 -2.20 6.05 30.24
CA LEU A 387 -1.24 5.13 30.88
C LEU A 387 -0.18 5.91 31.67
N MET A 388 0.34 7.01 31.11
CA MET A 388 1.32 7.86 31.78
C MET A 388 0.73 8.60 32.99
N ILE A 389 -0.50 9.10 32.89
CA ILE A 389 -1.22 9.72 34.01
C ILE A 389 -1.35 8.72 35.15
N GLN A 390 -1.90 7.53 34.88
CA GLN A 390 -2.09 6.48 35.87
C GLN A 390 -0.75 6.07 36.52
N HIS A 391 0.29 5.85 35.70
CA HIS A 391 1.63 5.50 36.19
C HIS A 391 2.21 6.54 37.15
N PHE A 392 2.03 7.84 36.87
CA PHE A 392 2.52 8.91 37.75
C PHE A 392 1.63 9.12 38.98
N GLU A 393 0.32 8.89 38.88
CA GLU A 393 -0.60 8.89 40.02
C GLU A 393 -0.27 7.78 41.02
N ASP A 394 0.01 6.56 40.54
CA ASP A 394 0.42 5.42 41.37
C ASP A 394 1.72 5.71 42.15
N LYS A 395 2.59 6.57 41.61
CA LYS A 395 3.82 7.07 42.25
C LYS A 395 3.62 8.31 43.12
N ASN A 396 2.40 8.83 43.26
CA ASN A 396 2.07 10.11 43.90
C ASN A 396 2.80 11.33 43.28
N GLN A 397 3.13 11.27 41.99
CA GLN A 397 3.81 12.33 41.24
C GLN A 397 2.81 13.19 40.45
N TYR A 398 1.85 13.80 41.14
CA TYR A 398 0.71 14.51 40.53
C TYR A 398 1.11 15.64 39.57
N LYS A 399 2.26 16.29 39.77
CA LYS A 399 2.76 17.31 38.84
C LYS A 399 3.08 16.73 37.46
N MET A 400 3.62 15.51 37.41
CA MET A 400 3.90 14.80 36.16
C MET A 400 2.61 14.26 35.54
N ALA A 401 1.69 13.72 36.33
CA ALA A 401 0.37 13.33 35.86
C ALA A 401 -0.38 14.52 35.21
N ALA A 402 -0.37 15.70 35.86
CA ALA A 402 -0.97 16.91 35.32
C ALA A 402 -0.33 17.37 34.00
N LYS A 403 1.00 17.20 33.83
CA LYS A 403 1.68 17.47 32.56
C LYS A 403 1.11 16.61 31.43
N TRP A 404 0.94 15.31 31.67
CA TRP A 404 0.35 14.39 30.68
C TRP A 404 -1.14 14.65 30.45
N GLY A 405 -1.90 15.06 31.47
CA GLY A 405 -3.28 15.51 31.30
C GLY A 405 -3.40 16.75 30.42
N LYS A 406 -2.45 17.69 30.53
CA LYS A 406 -2.36 18.84 29.63
C LYS A 406 -2.08 18.41 28.19
N THR A 407 -1.09 17.51 27.99
CA THR A 407 -0.79 16.94 26.67
C THR A 407 -2.02 16.26 26.06
N ALA A 408 -2.75 15.45 26.82
CA ALA A 408 -4.00 14.81 26.38
C ALA A 408 -5.05 15.84 25.94
N THR A 409 -5.19 16.94 26.69
CA THR A 409 -6.11 18.04 26.35
C THR A 409 -5.71 18.73 25.05
N GLU A 410 -4.40 18.98 24.85
CA GLU A 410 -3.85 19.59 23.63
C GLU A 410 -4.09 18.69 22.40
N ILE A 411 -3.84 17.37 22.52
CA ILE A 411 -4.14 16.39 21.46
C ILE A 411 -5.62 16.43 21.13
N SER A 412 -6.47 16.33 22.14
CA SER A 412 -7.90 16.23 21.90
C SER A 412 -8.48 17.47 21.23
N THR A 413 -8.07 18.65 21.70
CA THR A 413 -8.46 19.92 21.10
C THR A 413 -8.01 20.02 19.64
N THR A 414 -6.78 19.56 19.35
CA THR A 414 -6.19 19.62 18.02
C THR A 414 -6.83 18.66 17.02
N TYR A 415 -7.07 17.40 17.43
CA TYR A 415 -7.44 16.32 16.51
C TYR A 415 -8.91 15.91 16.56
N PHE A 416 -9.59 16.17 17.68
CA PHE A 416 -10.99 15.81 17.88
C PHE A 416 -11.90 17.04 18.06
N GLY A 417 -11.31 18.22 18.17
CA GLY A 417 -12.00 19.49 18.34
C GLY A 417 -12.34 19.81 19.80
N PRO A 418 -12.80 21.04 20.10
CA PRO A 418 -12.98 21.52 21.46
C PRO A 418 -14.15 20.88 22.25
N ARG A 419 -14.94 19.99 21.62
CA ARG A 419 -16.12 19.34 22.23
C ARG A 419 -15.97 17.83 22.45
N SER A 420 -14.83 17.24 22.10
CA SER A 420 -14.63 15.79 22.11
C SER A 420 -14.26 15.18 23.47
N LEU A 421 -13.87 16.01 24.44
CA LEU A 421 -13.47 15.59 25.80
C LEU A 421 -14.61 15.68 26.82
N ALA A 422 -15.85 15.87 26.37
CA ALA A 422 -17.03 15.86 27.24
C ALA A 422 -17.51 14.43 27.51
#